data_AF-A0A2B7ZM18-F1
#
_entry.id   AF-A0A2B7ZM18-F1
#
_cell.length_a   1.000
_cell.length_b   1.000
_cell.length_c   1.000
_cell.angle_alpha   90.00
_cell.angle_beta   90.00
_cell.angle_gamma   90.00
#
_symmetry.space_group_name_H-M   'P 1'
#
loop_
_entity.id
_entity.type
_entity.pdbx_description
1 polymer ?
#
loop_
_entity_poly.entity_id
_entity_poly.type
_entity_poly.pdbx_seq_one_letter_code
_entity_poly.pdbx_strand_id
1 'polypeptide(L)'
;MVRNLRRPRASPAKERHDADTAGKTIGFKVRRSSRVQSLQQRHVLRQPSPSAPCHPPIFTIGHGTRTLPELIGLLQSTHVTKLVDIRSIPRSFTNPQFNHDTLQRSAELHSARIDYVWSGPSLGGRRNAQQPNLGQHTTIRVAAFRNYAGYMWTSSFKDGLAKLKSLAENLQTSGEGYLAIMCSETVWWRCHRRMIADILVSQGWKVQHLGVGKKPMEHESWEIARLGDEGNLVYDGSERRRSTRKKCLH
;
A
#
# COMPACT_ATOMS: atom_id res chain seq x y z
N MET A 1 25.34 62.64 -9.81
CA MET A 1 24.78 63.37 -8.65
C MET A 1 24.52 62.36 -7.54
N VAL A 2 25.48 62.20 -6.60
CA VAL A 2 25.47 62.74 -5.22
C VAL A 2 24.47 61.98 -4.33
N ARG A 3 24.95 60.94 -3.60
CA ARG A 3 25.21 60.87 -2.11
C ARG A 3 23.90 60.76 -1.28
N ASN A 4 23.75 60.03 -0.18
CA ASN A 4 24.63 59.48 0.86
C ASN A 4 23.82 58.42 1.63
N LEU A 5 24.34 57.23 1.98
CA LEU A 5 25.05 56.88 3.23
C LEU A 5 24.29 57.14 4.55
N ARG A 6 23.99 56.05 5.30
CA ARG A 6 24.43 55.80 6.70
C ARG A 6 23.86 54.50 7.30
N ARG A 7 24.71 53.46 7.42
CA ARG A 7 24.87 52.65 8.66
C ARG A 7 25.97 53.35 9.51
N PRO A 8 26.42 52.92 10.71
CA PRO A 8 26.08 51.74 11.56
C PRO A 8 25.97 52.07 13.08
N ARG A 9 25.75 51.06 13.95
CA ARG A 9 26.60 50.82 15.13
C ARG A 9 26.26 49.50 15.85
N ALA A 10 27.32 48.84 16.30
CA ALA A 10 27.37 47.56 17.01
C ALA A 10 27.66 47.73 18.52
N SER A 11 27.53 46.60 19.24
CA SER A 11 28.31 46.14 20.42
C SER A 11 27.76 46.41 21.84
N PRO A 12 28.23 45.71 22.89
CA PRO A 12 28.55 44.27 23.04
C PRO A 12 28.18 43.64 24.42
N ALA A 13 28.36 42.31 24.50
CA ALA A 13 28.82 41.45 25.61
C ALA A 13 28.49 41.70 27.11
N LYS A 14 28.13 40.62 27.82
CA LYS A 14 28.69 40.33 29.16
C LYS A 14 28.57 38.83 29.53
N GLU A 15 29.70 38.14 29.47
CA GLU A 15 30.00 36.98 30.31
C GLU A 15 30.14 37.41 31.78
N ARG A 16 29.82 36.51 32.70
CA ARG A 16 30.40 36.49 34.05
C ARG A 16 30.70 35.06 34.46
N HIS A 17 31.93 34.87 34.89
CA HIS A 17 32.50 33.72 35.55
C HIS A 17 32.47 33.91 37.09
N ASP A 18 32.76 32.80 37.78
CA ASP A 18 33.18 32.62 39.18
C ASP A 18 32.02 32.59 40.22
N ALA A 19 32.01 31.76 41.27
CA ALA A 19 33.08 31.03 41.94
C ALA A 19 32.56 29.80 42.72
N ASP A 20 33.51 28.93 43.04
CA ASP A 20 33.54 27.80 43.96
C ASP A 20 33.25 28.18 45.43
N THR A 21 32.53 27.33 46.19
CA THR A 21 32.67 27.23 47.65
C THR A 21 32.15 25.89 48.18
N ALA A 22 33.08 25.07 48.71
CA ALA A 22 32.80 23.89 49.51
C ALA A 22 32.41 24.25 50.96
N GLY A 23 31.53 23.45 51.59
CA GLY A 23 31.30 23.57 53.04
C GLY A 23 30.18 22.75 53.67
N LYS A 24 30.60 21.62 54.27
CA LYS A 24 30.09 20.99 55.52
C LYS A 24 28.68 20.37 55.61
N THR A 25 28.76 19.06 55.81
CA THR A 25 27.80 18.07 56.32
C THR A 25 27.31 18.37 57.73
N ILE A 26 25.99 18.29 57.97
CA ILE A 26 25.40 17.98 59.29
C ILE A 26 24.32 16.92 59.08
N GLY A 27 24.47 15.81 59.80
CA GLY A 27 23.63 14.62 59.68
C GLY A 27 22.30 14.73 60.42
N PHE A 28 21.26 14.19 59.81
CA PHE A 28 20.02 13.81 60.49
C PHE A 28 19.80 12.30 60.33
N LYS A 29 19.81 11.59 61.47
CA LYS A 29 19.39 10.18 61.58
C LYS A 29 17.88 10.12 61.41
N VAL A 30 17.40 9.54 60.31
CA VAL A 30 16.00 9.13 60.16
C VAL A 30 15.89 7.62 60.29
N ARG A 31 15.04 7.18 61.21
CA ARG A 31 14.73 5.78 61.52
C ARG A 31 14.17 5.05 60.30
N ARG A 32 14.71 3.86 60.03
CA ARG A 32 14.29 2.95 58.96
C ARG A 32 12.86 2.45 59.21
N SER A 33 11.93 2.80 58.33
CA SER A 33 10.65 2.11 58.17
C SER A 33 10.83 0.98 57.15
N SER A 34 10.60 -0.25 57.59
CA SER A 34 10.73 -1.51 56.85
C SER A 34 9.55 -1.75 55.91
N ARG A 35 9.35 -0.89 54.90
CA ARG A 35 8.29 -1.11 53.90
C ARG A 35 8.54 -0.50 52.51
N VAL A 36 9.80 -0.52 52.04
CA VAL A 36 10.12 -0.23 50.63
C VAL A 36 11.27 -1.14 50.17
N GLN A 37 10.99 -2.44 50.06
CA GLN A 37 11.87 -3.40 49.37
C GLN A 37 10.98 -4.36 48.58
N SER A 38 10.61 -3.98 47.34
CA SER A 38 10.25 -4.95 46.27
C SER A 38 9.87 -4.32 44.92
N LEU A 39 10.13 -3.03 44.65
CA LEU A 39 9.85 -2.43 43.32
C LEU A 39 11.09 -2.30 42.42
N GLN A 40 12.13 -3.08 42.69
CA GLN A 40 13.26 -3.27 41.77
C GLN A 40 13.35 -4.74 41.39
N GLN A 41 12.57 -5.13 40.38
CA GLN A 41 12.98 -6.07 39.33
C GLN A 41 11.78 -6.41 38.47
N ARG A 42 11.84 -5.93 37.22
CA ARG A 42 11.36 -6.51 35.96
C ARG A 42 10.99 -5.38 35.01
N HIS A 43 11.97 -4.54 34.69
CA HIS A 43 12.01 -3.95 33.35
C HIS A 43 12.48 -5.06 32.42
N VAL A 44 11.59 -6.03 32.16
CA VAL A 44 11.77 -6.93 31.02
C VAL A 44 11.68 -6.01 29.83
N LEU A 45 12.81 -5.76 29.16
CA LEU A 45 12.82 -5.26 27.80
C LEU A 45 11.85 -6.16 27.04
N ARG A 46 10.66 -5.64 26.74
CA ARG A 46 9.67 -6.33 25.94
C ARG A 46 10.28 -6.38 24.55
N GLN A 47 11.06 -7.43 24.30
CA GLN A 47 11.45 -7.83 22.97
C GLN A 47 10.16 -7.78 22.14
N PRO A 48 10.11 -7.04 21.02
CA PRO A 48 8.98 -7.16 20.14
C PRO A 48 8.86 -8.64 19.80
N SER A 49 7.72 -9.24 20.15
CA SER A 49 7.31 -10.51 19.57
C SER A 49 7.54 -10.39 18.06
N PRO A 50 8.09 -11.41 17.37
CA PRO A 50 8.24 -11.32 15.92
C PRO A 50 6.87 -10.98 15.36
N SER A 51 6.71 -9.72 14.94
CA SER A 51 5.53 -9.28 14.23
C SER A 51 5.43 -10.22 13.06
N ALA A 52 4.29 -10.90 12.90
CA ALA A 52 4.02 -11.69 11.70
C ALA A 52 4.55 -10.90 10.49
N PRO A 53 5.36 -11.51 9.61
CA PRO A 53 6.00 -10.77 8.53
C PRO A 53 4.90 -10.01 7.79
N CYS A 54 4.91 -8.68 7.92
CA CYS A 54 3.95 -7.84 7.24
C CYS A 54 4.38 -7.85 5.77
N HIS A 55 3.57 -8.45 4.90
CA HIS A 55 3.85 -8.43 3.47
C HIS A 55 4.11 -6.98 3.01
N PRO A 56 5.04 -6.76 2.06
CA PRO A 56 5.26 -5.42 1.53
C PRO A 56 3.98 -4.88 0.89
N PRO A 57 3.73 -3.56 0.97
CA PRO A 57 2.59 -2.97 0.31
C PRO A 57 2.65 -3.18 -1.20
N ILE A 58 1.49 -3.51 -1.79
CA ILE A 58 1.28 -3.52 -3.23
C ILE A 58 0.51 -2.26 -3.61
N PHE A 59 1.06 -1.48 -4.54
CA PHE A 59 0.35 -0.32 -5.07
C PHE A 59 -0.51 -0.69 -6.26
N THR A 60 -1.51 0.13 -6.56
CA THR A 60 -2.25 0.04 -7.80
C THR A 60 -2.38 1.42 -8.43
N ILE A 61 -2.37 1.50 -9.75
CA ILE A 61 -2.53 2.77 -10.48
C ILE A 61 -3.40 2.59 -11.73
N GLY A 62 -4.19 3.61 -12.02
CA GLY A 62 -4.95 3.72 -13.25
C GLY A 62 -4.32 4.77 -14.13
N HIS A 63 -3.91 4.41 -15.35
CA HIS A 63 -3.29 5.40 -16.22
C HIS A 63 -4.29 6.47 -16.67
N GLY A 64 -5.58 6.13 -16.83
CA GLY A 64 -6.61 7.08 -17.20
C GLY A 64 -6.24 7.85 -18.47
N THR A 65 -6.36 9.17 -18.38
CA THR A 65 -5.93 10.14 -19.40
C THR A 65 -4.64 10.87 -19.01
N ARG A 66 -3.86 10.33 -18.06
CA ARG A 66 -2.60 10.95 -17.63
C ARG A 66 -1.58 10.96 -18.75
N THR A 67 -0.66 11.90 -18.67
CA THR A 67 0.62 11.80 -19.38
C THR A 67 1.51 10.75 -18.71
N LEU A 68 2.50 10.22 -19.43
CA LEU A 68 3.46 9.29 -18.87
C LEU A 68 4.29 9.93 -17.72
N PRO A 69 4.77 11.19 -17.83
CA PRO A 69 5.43 11.88 -16.72
C PRO A 69 4.59 12.01 -15.45
N GLU A 70 3.30 12.30 -15.55
CA GLU A 70 2.40 12.36 -14.38
C GLU A 70 2.27 10.99 -13.71
N LEU A 71 2.18 9.91 -14.51
CA LEU A 71 2.14 8.55 -13.98
C LEU A 71 3.46 8.20 -13.28
N ILE A 72 4.60 8.52 -13.89
CA ILE A 72 5.94 8.31 -13.30
C ILE A 72 6.08 9.04 -11.96
N GLY A 73 5.66 10.30 -11.89
CA GLY A 73 5.72 11.08 -10.65
C GLY A 73 4.92 10.43 -9.51
N LEU A 74 3.74 9.88 -9.81
CA LEU A 74 2.94 9.14 -8.82
C LEU A 74 3.64 7.87 -8.35
N LEU A 75 4.27 7.11 -9.25
CA LEU A 75 5.01 5.89 -8.92
C LEU A 75 6.24 6.19 -8.04
N GLN A 76 7.01 7.22 -8.41
CA GLN A 76 8.20 7.63 -7.66
C GLN A 76 7.87 8.16 -6.27
N SER A 77 6.72 8.82 -6.09
CA SER A 77 6.27 9.32 -4.77
C SER A 77 6.09 8.22 -3.72
N THR A 78 6.02 6.96 -4.14
CA THR A 78 5.91 5.77 -3.28
C THR A 78 7.03 4.75 -3.52
N HIS A 79 8.16 5.17 -4.11
CA HIS A 79 9.30 4.29 -4.41
C HIS A 79 8.93 3.03 -5.22
N VAL A 80 7.95 3.15 -6.12
CA VAL A 80 7.62 2.05 -7.03
C VAL A 80 8.67 1.99 -8.13
N THR A 81 9.31 0.83 -8.26
CA THR A 81 10.33 0.53 -9.26
C THR A 81 9.90 -0.57 -10.23
N LYS A 82 8.74 -1.20 -9.98
CA LYS A 82 8.16 -2.22 -10.87
C LYS A 82 6.71 -1.88 -11.22
N LEU A 83 6.43 -1.63 -12.50
CA LEU A 83 5.09 -1.38 -13.03
C LEU A 83 4.57 -2.65 -13.72
N VAL A 84 3.61 -3.31 -13.09
CA VAL A 84 3.00 -4.55 -13.61
C VAL A 84 1.69 -4.22 -14.30
N ASP A 85 1.68 -4.30 -15.63
CA ASP A 85 0.48 -4.05 -16.43
C ASP A 85 -0.41 -5.28 -16.48
N ILE A 86 -1.58 -5.15 -15.86
CA ILE A 86 -2.57 -6.22 -15.77
C ILE A 86 -3.67 -6.08 -16.81
N ARG A 87 -3.54 -5.21 -17.83
CA ARG A 87 -4.54 -5.11 -18.90
C ARG A 87 -4.48 -6.36 -19.78
N SER A 88 -5.62 -7.00 -20.04
CA SER A 88 -5.69 -8.14 -20.98
C SER A 88 -5.21 -7.78 -22.38
N ILE A 89 -5.50 -6.55 -22.82
CA ILE A 89 -5.10 -6.02 -24.12
C ILE A 89 -4.51 -4.63 -23.86
N PRO A 90 -3.18 -4.52 -23.67
CA PRO A 90 -2.50 -3.26 -23.36
C PRO A 90 -2.25 -2.43 -24.62
N ARG A 91 -3.32 -2.14 -25.39
CA ARG A 91 -3.27 -1.34 -26.62
C ARG A 91 -4.46 -0.37 -26.66
N SER A 92 -4.18 0.87 -27.02
CA SER A 92 -5.14 1.96 -27.13
C SER A 92 -4.72 2.93 -28.23
N PHE A 93 -5.70 3.39 -29.02
CA PHE A 93 -5.48 4.48 -29.97
C PHE A 93 -5.53 5.86 -29.30
N THR A 94 -6.38 6.02 -28.28
CA THR A 94 -6.54 7.29 -27.55
C THR A 94 -5.38 7.55 -26.59
N ASN A 95 -4.79 6.49 -26.05
CA ASN A 95 -3.68 6.58 -25.11
C ASN A 95 -2.49 5.72 -25.56
N PRO A 96 -1.89 6.01 -26.74
CA PRO A 96 -0.85 5.18 -27.34
C PRO A 96 0.45 5.20 -26.53
N GLN A 97 0.69 6.24 -25.71
CA GLN A 97 1.82 6.33 -24.79
C GLN A 97 1.83 5.21 -23.74
N PHE A 98 0.66 4.62 -23.45
CA PHE A 98 0.54 3.47 -22.56
C PHE A 98 0.38 2.15 -23.34
N ASN A 99 0.71 2.06 -24.62
CA ASN A 99 0.74 0.76 -25.30
C ASN A 99 1.89 -0.08 -24.76
N HIS A 100 1.70 -1.41 -24.71
CA HIS A 100 2.72 -2.35 -24.22
C HIS A 100 4.08 -2.15 -24.88
N ASP A 101 4.08 -2.13 -26.22
CA ASP A 101 5.25 -1.86 -27.04
C ASP A 101 5.94 -0.53 -26.72
N THR A 102 5.15 0.50 -26.41
CA THR A 102 5.64 1.84 -26.10
C THR A 102 6.24 1.89 -24.70
N LEU A 103 5.57 1.31 -23.71
CA LEU A 103 6.05 1.27 -22.33
C LEU A 103 7.28 0.39 -22.18
N GLN A 104 7.33 -0.75 -22.86
CA GLN A 104 8.48 -1.66 -22.85
C GLN A 104 9.77 -0.99 -23.38
N ARG A 105 9.65 -0.02 -24.28
CA ARG A 105 10.77 0.71 -24.87
C ARG A 105 10.88 2.15 -24.34
N SER A 106 10.16 2.49 -23.29
CA SER A 106 10.09 3.87 -22.79
C SER A 106 11.40 4.30 -22.12
N ALA A 107 12.08 5.27 -22.75
CA ALA A 107 13.25 5.91 -22.16
C ALA A 107 12.91 6.61 -20.83
N GLU A 108 11.71 7.18 -20.72
CA GLU A 108 11.25 7.89 -19.51
C GLU A 108 11.12 6.93 -18.31
N LEU A 109 10.54 5.74 -18.52
CA LEU A 109 10.49 4.70 -17.49
C LEU A 109 11.89 4.22 -17.11
N HIS A 110 12.77 4.02 -18.09
CA HIS A 110 14.16 3.61 -17.82
C HIS A 110 14.92 4.68 -17.04
N SER A 111 14.82 5.96 -17.40
CA SER A 111 15.42 7.07 -16.67
C SER A 111 14.87 7.20 -15.25
N ALA A 112 13.59 6.88 -15.05
CA ALA A 112 12.95 6.84 -13.74
C ALA A 112 13.30 5.57 -12.92
N ARG A 113 14.05 4.62 -13.49
CA ARG A 113 14.35 3.28 -12.92
C ARG A 113 13.08 2.50 -12.58
N ILE A 114 12.10 2.54 -13.48
CA ILE A 114 10.85 1.80 -13.37
C ILE A 114 10.82 0.74 -14.45
N ASP A 115 10.93 -0.51 -14.03
CA ASP A 115 10.79 -1.66 -14.91
C ASP A 115 9.32 -1.92 -15.24
N TYR A 116 9.02 -2.14 -16.51
CA TYR A 116 7.68 -2.48 -16.98
C TYR A 116 7.57 -3.98 -17.29
N VAL A 117 6.52 -4.63 -16.78
CA VAL A 117 6.21 -6.04 -17.06
C VAL A 117 4.73 -6.18 -17.39
N TRP A 118 4.41 -6.96 -18.42
CA TRP A 118 3.02 -7.27 -18.76
C TRP A 118 2.58 -8.61 -18.16
N SER A 119 1.49 -8.59 -17.39
CA SER A 119 0.85 -9.75 -16.75
C SER A 119 -0.63 -9.89 -17.13
N GLY A 120 -1.04 -9.29 -18.26
CA GLY A 120 -2.39 -9.41 -18.80
C GLY A 120 -2.88 -10.85 -19.07
N PRO A 121 -2.04 -11.81 -19.52
CA PRO A 121 -2.50 -13.18 -19.74
C PRO A 121 -3.09 -13.83 -18.48
N SER A 122 -2.44 -13.65 -17.32
CA SER A 122 -2.83 -14.27 -16.05
C SER A 122 -3.68 -13.37 -15.13
N LEU A 123 -3.52 -12.05 -15.19
CA LEU A 123 -4.22 -11.11 -14.28
C LEU A 123 -5.23 -10.21 -15.00
N GLY A 124 -5.36 -10.34 -16.32
CA GLY A 124 -6.23 -9.55 -17.18
C GLY A 124 -7.71 -9.58 -16.84
N GLY A 125 -8.34 -8.40 -16.76
CA GLY A 125 -9.76 -8.23 -16.45
C GLY A 125 -10.78 -8.68 -17.52
N ARG A 126 -10.40 -8.81 -18.79
CA ARG A 126 -11.32 -9.28 -19.85
C ARG A 126 -11.38 -10.80 -19.85
N ARG A 127 -12.54 -11.37 -19.49
CA ARG A 127 -12.79 -12.82 -19.43
C ARG A 127 -14.15 -13.17 -20.03
N ASN A 128 -14.22 -14.33 -20.68
CA ASN A 128 -15.44 -14.85 -21.31
C ASN A 128 -16.47 -15.29 -20.24
N ALA A 129 -17.67 -15.70 -20.65
CA ALA A 129 -18.74 -16.11 -19.75
C ALA A 129 -18.62 -17.58 -19.28
N GLN A 130 -17.67 -18.35 -19.80
CA GLN A 130 -17.43 -19.75 -19.46
C GLN A 130 -16.36 -19.82 -18.37
N GLN A 131 -16.68 -19.27 -17.20
CA GLN A 131 -15.79 -19.26 -16.04
C GLN A 131 -16.34 -20.17 -14.95
N PRO A 132 -15.47 -20.77 -14.11
CA PRO A 132 -15.94 -21.64 -13.05
C PRO A 132 -16.71 -20.84 -11.98
N ASN A 133 -17.62 -21.50 -11.27
CA ASN A 133 -18.26 -20.99 -10.05
C ASN A 133 -19.02 -19.65 -10.19
N LEU A 134 -19.43 -19.26 -11.40
CA LEU A 134 -20.17 -18.01 -11.63
C LEU A 134 -21.45 -17.88 -10.79
N GLY A 135 -22.11 -18.99 -10.52
CA GLY A 135 -23.31 -19.05 -9.68
C GLY A 135 -23.09 -18.63 -8.22
N GLN A 136 -21.84 -18.60 -7.74
CA GLN A 136 -21.52 -18.17 -6.38
C GLN A 136 -21.46 -16.64 -6.23
N HIS A 137 -21.25 -15.89 -7.32
CA HIS A 137 -21.07 -14.43 -7.31
C HIS A 137 -22.39 -13.68 -7.56
N THR A 138 -23.43 -14.05 -6.80
CA THR A 138 -24.83 -13.68 -7.05
C THR A 138 -25.13 -12.19 -6.96
N THR A 139 -24.33 -11.41 -6.22
CA THR A 139 -24.56 -9.97 -6.01
C THR A 139 -23.90 -9.12 -7.10
N ILE A 140 -22.97 -9.67 -7.89
CA ILE A 140 -22.33 -8.94 -8.98
C ILE A 140 -23.28 -8.83 -10.17
N ARG A 141 -23.79 -7.62 -10.41
CA ARG A 141 -24.70 -7.33 -11.55
C ARG A 141 -23.98 -7.18 -12.89
N VAL A 142 -22.75 -6.68 -12.89
CA VAL A 142 -21.98 -6.44 -14.12
C VAL A 142 -21.31 -7.74 -14.58
N ALA A 143 -21.70 -8.23 -15.77
CA ALA A 143 -21.22 -9.51 -16.30
C ALA A 143 -19.68 -9.60 -16.34
N ALA A 144 -18.99 -8.54 -16.76
CA ALA A 144 -17.52 -8.52 -16.81
C ALA A 144 -16.86 -8.77 -15.45
N PHE A 145 -17.39 -8.18 -14.37
CA PHE A 145 -16.90 -8.43 -13.01
C PHE A 145 -17.22 -9.85 -12.54
N ARG A 146 -18.39 -10.38 -12.89
CA ARG A 146 -18.80 -11.75 -12.53
C ARG A 146 -17.90 -12.78 -13.22
N ASN A 147 -17.65 -12.59 -14.51
CA ASN A 147 -16.72 -13.39 -15.29
C ASN A 147 -15.32 -13.36 -14.66
N TYR A 148 -14.85 -12.17 -14.29
CA TYR A 148 -13.55 -12.05 -13.64
C TYR A 148 -13.50 -12.74 -12.27
N ALA A 149 -14.56 -12.65 -11.46
CA ALA A 149 -14.67 -13.36 -10.19
C ALA A 149 -14.52 -14.88 -10.35
N GLY A 150 -15.20 -15.46 -11.35
CA GLY A 150 -15.05 -16.88 -11.67
C GLY A 150 -13.64 -17.21 -12.16
N TYR A 151 -13.04 -16.35 -12.99
CA TYR A 151 -11.66 -16.53 -13.46
C TYR A 151 -10.64 -16.56 -12.30
N MET A 152 -10.87 -15.81 -11.22
CA MET A 152 -9.98 -15.78 -10.06
C MET A 152 -9.81 -17.15 -9.38
N TRP A 153 -10.73 -18.09 -9.62
CA TRP A 153 -10.66 -19.44 -9.07
C TRP A 153 -9.78 -20.39 -9.90
N THR A 154 -9.39 -19.98 -11.11
CA THR A 154 -8.55 -20.79 -12.00
C THR A 154 -7.09 -20.86 -11.52
N SER A 155 -6.40 -21.94 -11.86
CA SER A 155 -4.95 -22.07 -11.64
C SER A 155 -4.17 -20.94 -12.29
N SER A 156 -4.54 -20.55 -13.52
CA SER A 156 -3.91 -19.44 -14.26
C SER A 156 -3.90 -18.13 -13.48
N PHE A 157 -5.01 -17.78 -12.82
CA PHE A 157 -5.06 -16.61 -11.96
C PHE A 157 -4.20 -16.80 -10.70
N LYS A 158 -4.34 -17.94 -10.02
CA LYS A 158 -3.59 -18.25 -8.79
C LYS A 158 -2.08 -18.19 -9.01
N ASP A 159 -1.59 -18.75 -10.12
CA ASP A 159 -0.18 -18.68 -10.53
C ASP A 159 0.27 -17.25 -10.82
N GLY A 160 -0.58 -16.47 -11.50
CA GLY A 160 -0.33 -15.04 -11.75
C GLY A 160 -0.23 -14.23 -10.46
N LEU A 161 -1.12 -14.48 -9.51
CA LEU A 161 -1.13 -13.82 -8.21
C LEU A 161 0.09 -14.22 -7.37
N ALA A 162 0.46 -15.51 -7.38
CA ALA A 162 1.66 -16.00 -6.69
C ALA A 162 2.94 -15.34 -7.25
N LYS A 163 3.07 -15.24 -8.58
CA LYS A 163 4.18 -14.53 -9.23
C LYS A 163 4.22 -13.05 -8.83
N LEU A 164 3.06 -12.38 -8.79
CA LEU A 164 2.97 -10.99 -8.36
C LEU A 164 3.45 -10.81 -6.92
N LYS A 165 3.04 -11.68 -6.01
CA LYS A 165 3.43 -11.65 -4.60
C LYS A 165 4.93 -11.90 -4.40
N SER A 166 5.46 -12.95 -5.04
CA SER A 166 6.89 -13.25 -4.99
C SER A 166 7.72 -12.08 -5.52
N LEU A 167 7.26 -11.42 -6.58
CA LEU A 167 7.92 -10.22 -7.10
C LEU A 167 7.92 -9.08 -6.07
N ALA A 168 6.82 -8.84 -5.35
CA ALA A 168 6.75 -7.82 -4.30
C ALA A 168 7.71 -8.13 -3.14
N GLU A 169 7.73 -9.38 -2.69
CA GLU A 169 8.62 -9.85 -1.62
C GLU A 169 10.09 -9.73 -2.00
N ASN A 170 10.43 -10.08 -3.24
CA ASN A 170 11.80 -9.97 -3.75
C ASN A 170 12.27 -8.51 -3.76
N LEU A 171 11.46 -7.58 -4.30
CA LEU A 171 11.79 -6.14 -4.32
C LEU A 171 11.99 -5.57 -2.91
N GLN A 172 11.17 -6.00 -1.95
CA GLN A 172 11.29 -5.59 -0.56
C GLN A 172 12.56 -6.16 0.10
N THR A 173 12.87 -7.42 -0.18
CA THR A 173 14.03 -8.13 0.40
C THR A 173 15.34 -7.59 -0.16
N SER A 174 15.39 -7.27 -1.46
CA SER A 174 16.57 -6.67 -2.09
C SER A 174 16.70 -5.16 -1.84
N GLY A 175 15.66 -4.51 -1.32
CA GLY A 175 15.64 -3.06 -1.09
C GLY A 175 15.48 -2.24 -2.37
N GLU A 176 15.07 -2.85 -3.48
CA GLU A 176 14.91 -2.19 -4.78
C GLU A 176 13.63 -1.34 -4.88
N GLY A 177 12.68 -1.49 -3.95
CA GLY A 177 11.49 -0.66 -3.86
C GLY A 177 10.20 -1.48 -3.84
N TYR A 178 9.16 -0.94 -4.48
CA TYR A 178 7.82 -1.53 -4.49
C TYR A 178 7.30 -1.79 -5.90
N LEU A 179 6.22 -2.56 -5.99
CA LEU A 179 5.49 -2.75 -7.24
C LEU A 179 4.14 -2.03 -7.24
N ALA A 180 3.70 -1.63 -8.44
CA ALA A 180 2.34 -1.20 -8.70
C ALA A 180 1.70 -2.02 -9.82
N ILE A 181 0.45 -2.48 -9.61
CA ILE A 181 -0.37 -3.04 -10.70
C ILE A 181 -1.12 -1.92 -11.45
N MET A 182 -1.05 -1.94 -12.78
CA MET A 182 -1.61 -0.89 -13.64
C MET A 182 -2.78 -1.39 -14.50
N CYS A 183 -3.83 -0.57 -14.57
CA CYS A 183 -4.95 -0.72 -15.51
C CYS A 183 -5.26 0.62 -16.21
N SER A 184 -6.23 0.64 -17.13
CA SER A 184 -6.67 1.84 -17.84
C SER A 184 -7.60 2.75 -17.06
N GLU A 185 -8.54 2.17 -16.31
CA GLU A 185 -9.49 2.96 -15.52
C GLU A 185 -8.76 3.69 -14.39
N THR A 186 -9.03 4.98 -14.19
CA THR A 186 -8.45 5.80 -13.12
C THR A 186 -8.93 5.31 -11.75
N VAL A 187 -10.24 5.14 -11.59
CA VAL A 187 -10.84 4.78 -10.30
C VAL A 187 -10.86 3.27 -10.08
N TRP A 188 -10.14 2.82 -9.06
CA TRP A 188 -9.89 1.39 -8.82
C TRP A 188 -11.18 0.57 -8.65
N TRP A 189 -12.22 1.14 -8.03
CA TRP A 189 -13.50 0.46 -7.76
C TRP A 189 -14.36 0.20 -9.01
N ARG A 190 -14.03 0.80 -10.16
CA ARG A 190 -14.73 0.55 -11.45
C ARG A 190 -13.97 -0.39 -12.37
N CYS A 191 -12.89 -1.03 -11.91
CA CYS A 191 -12.15 -1.99 -12.72
C CYS A 191 -11.75 -3.24 -11.92
N HIS A 192 -11.18 -4.21 -12.63
CA HIS A 192 -10.75 -5.49 -12.06
C HIS A 192 -9.62 -5.36 -11.02
N ARG A 193 -8.89 -4.21 -10.97
CA ARG A 193 -7.92 -3.93 -9.88
C ARG A 193 -8.55 -4.08 -8.50
N ARG A 194 -9.84 -3.71 -8.37
CA ARG A 194 -10.61 -3.93 -7.13
C ARG A 194 -10.53 -5.36 -6.65
N MET A 195 -10.82 -6.32 -7.53
CA MET A 195 -10.96 -7.73 -7.17
C MET A 195 -9.60 -8.39 -6.91
N ILE A 196 -8.54 -7.94 -7.60
CA ILE A 196 -7.16 -8.32 -7.24
C ILE A 196 -6.80 -7.78 -5.85
N ALA A 197 -7.16 -6.53 -5.57
CA ALA A 197 -6.91 -5.92 -4.27
C ALA A 197 -7.70 -6.62 -3.15
N ASP A 198 -8.96 -7.01 -3.41
CA ASP A 198 -9.79 -7.77 -2.48
C ASP A 198 -9.08 -9.08 -2.05
N ILE A 199 -8.58 -9.88 -3.02
CA ILE A 199 -7.93 -11.16 -2.71
C ILE A 199 -6.59 -10.95 -1.98
N LEU A 200 -5.81 -9.94 -2.35
CA LEU A 200 -4.57 -9.59 -1.67
C LEU A 200 -4.83 -9.22 -0.20
N VAL A 201 -5.78 -8.32 0.07
CA VAL A 201 -6.13 -7.90 1.43
C VAL A 201 -6.68 -9.07 2.24
N SER A 202 -7.51 -9.94 1.64
CA SER A 202 -8.00 -11.15 2.32
C SER A 202 -6.87 -12.12 2.73
N GLN A 203 -5.70 -12.00 2.10
CA GLN A 203 -4.50 -12.79 2.37
C GLN A 203 -3.46 -12.02 3.18
N GLY A 204 -3.85 -10.90 3.83
CA GLY A 204 -3.00 -10.14 4.74
C GLY A 204 -2.09 -9.11 4.08
N TRP A 205 -2.22 -8.88 2.77
CA TRP A 205 -1.42 -7.87 2.07
C TRP A 205 -1.99 -6.47 2.27
N LYS A 206 -1.10 -5.48 2.46
CA LYS A 206 -1.49 -4.08 2.38
C LYS A 206 -1.59 -3.64 0.92
N VAL A 207 -2.74 -3.12 0.50
CA VAL A 207 -2.93 -2.58 -0.85
C VAL A 207 -3.28 -1.11 -0.80
N GLN A 208 -2.63 -0.30 -1.64
CA GLN A 208 -2.88 1.15 -1.71
C GLN A 208 -3.06 1.63 -3.17
N HIS A 209 -4.01 2.53 -3.40
CA HIS A 209 -4.37 3.04 -4.71
C HIS A 209 -3.79 4.45 -4.94
N LEU A 210 -2.99 4.58 -5.98
CA LEU A 210 -2.38 5.82 -6.44
C LEU A 210 -3.31 6.58 -7.38
N GLY A 211 -3.20 7.90 -7.39
CA GLY A 211 -3.83 8.76 -8.41
C GLY A 211 -5.35 8.97 -8.26
N VAL A 212 -5.95 8.60 -7.14
CA VAL A 212 -7.36 8.93 -6.82
C VAL A 212 -7.46 10.13 -5.87
N GLY A 213 -6.50 10.27 -4.96
CA GLY A 213 -6.38 11.40 -4.03
C GLY A 213 -4.95 11.93 -3.96
N LYS A 214 -4.72 12.91 -3.08
CA LYS A 214 -3.39 13.50 -2.85
C LYS A 214 -2.39 12.51 -2.25
N LYS A 215 -2.89 11.52 -1.50
CA LYS A 215 -2.10 10.46 -0.87
C LYS A 215 -2.59 9.10 -1.38
N PRO A 216 -1.75 8.04 -1.32
CA PRO A 216 -2.20 6.68 -1.56
C PRO A 216 -3.38 6.32 -0.66
N MET A 217 -4.47 5.86 -1.26
CA MET A 217 -5.69 5.46 -0.56
C MET A 217 -5.61 3.97 -0.21
N GLU A 218 -5.80 3.59 1.05
CA GLU A 218 -5.84 2.18 1.43
C GLU A 218 -7.04 1.47 0.78
N HIS A 219 -6.83 0.22 0.37
CA HIS A 219 -7.90 -0.60 -0.19
C HIS A 219 -8.84 -1.08 0.91
N GLU A 220 -10.12 -0.81 0.75
CA GLU A 220 -11.17 -1.44 1.53
C GLU A 220 -11.83 -2.53 0.69
N SER A 221 -11.86 -3.75 1.24
CA SER A 221 -12.48 -4.88 0.58
C SER A 221 -13.92 -4.55 0.18
N TRP A 222 -14.34 -5.01 -1.00
CA TRP A 222 -15.71 -4.84 -1.45
C TRP A 222 -16.67 -5.43 -0.42
N GLU A 223 -17.62 -4.63 0.08
CA GLU A 223 -18.63 -5.03 1.07
C GLU A 223 -19.43 -6.32 0.75
N ILE A 224 -19.43 -6.77 -0.51
CA ILE A 224 -20.11 -8.00 -0.94
C ILE A 224 -19.18 -9.21 -0.99
N ALA A 225 -17.86 -8.98 -0.84
CA ALA A 225 -16.83 -10.00 -0.85
C ALA A 225 -16.72 -10.65 0.53
N ARG A 226 -16.52 -11.96 0.52
CA ARG A 226 -16.14 -12.75 1.68
C ARG A 226 -15.16 -13.84 1.25
N LEU A 227 -14.39 -14.34 2.20
CA LEU A 227 -13.62 -15.55 1.97
C LEU A 227 -14.57 -16.75 1.91
N GLY A 228 -14.48 -17.52 0.83
CA GLY A 228 -15.14 -18.80 0.66
C GLY A 228 -14.19 -19.96 0.93
N ASP A 229 -14.57 -21.13 0.43
CA ASP A 229 -13.78 -22.35 0.60
C ASP A 229 -12.45 -22.25 -0.18
N GLU A 230 -11.44 -22.97 0.33
CA GLU A 230 -10.10 -23.06 -0.27
C GLU A 230 -9.41 -21.69 -0.49
N GLY A 231 -9.82 -20.66 0.27
CA GLY A 231 -9.23 -19.32 0.20
C GLY A 231 -9.63 -18.52 -1.04
N ASN A 232 -10.67 -18.94 -1.77
CA ASN A 232 -11.20 -18.17 -2.90
C ASN A 232 -12.19 -17.10 -2.42
N LEU A 233 -12.27 -15.96 -3.10
CA LEU A 233 -13.29 -14.96 -2.80
C LEU A 233 -14.64 -15.31 -3.43
N VAL A 234 -15.71 -15.09 -2.66
CA VAL A 234 -17.11 -15.14 -3.09
C VAL A 234 -17.73 -13.76 -2.97
N TYR A 235 -18.57 -13.36 -3.92
CA TYR A 235 -19.17 -12.02 -3.99
C TYR A 235 -20.70 -12.14 -3.94
N ASP A 236 -21.23 -12.50 -2.77
CA ASP A 236 -22.65 -12.84 -2.54
C ASP A 236 -23.35 -11.96 -1.48
N GLY A 237 -22.62 -11.06 -0.81
CA GLY A 237 -23.17 -10.18 0.23
C GLY A 237 -23.74 -10.89 1.46
N SER A 238 -23.45 -12.18 1.65
CA SER A 238 -24.06 -13.01 2.70
C SER A 238 -23.58 -12.65 4.12
N GLU A 239 -22.38 -12.12 4.27
CA GLU A 239 -21.83 -11.73 5.58
C GLU A 239 -22.61 -10.57 6.21
N ARG A 240 -23.11 -9.65 5.37
CA ARG A 240 -24.02 -8.56 5.79
C ARG A 240 -25.39 -9.09 6.26
N ARG A 241 -25.89 -10.16 5.66
CA ARG A 241 -27.16 -10.81 6.09
C ARG A 241 -27.04 -11.45 7.47
N ARG A 242 -25.86 -11.97 7.84
CA ARG A 242 -25.60 -12.54 9.18
C ARG A 242 -25.52 -11.46 10.26
N SER A 243 -24.90 -10.30 9.98
CA SER A 243 -24.81 -9.22 10.98
C SER A 243 -26.14 -8.48 11.20
N THR A 244 -26.98 -8.34 10.17
CA THR A 244 -28.33 -7.76 10.29
C THR A 244 -29.31 -8.71 10.98
N ARG A 245 -29.25 -10.03 10.73
CA ARG A 245 -30.07 -11.01 11.46
C ARG A 245 -29.76 -11.09 12.95
N LYS A 246 -28.50 -10.86 13.36
CA LYS A 246 -28.12 -10.80 14.80
C LYS A 246 -28.68 -9.59 15.54
N LYS A 247 -29.13 -8.53 14.84
CA LYS A 247 -29.68 -7.31 15.48
C LYS A 247 -31.20 -7.33 15.68
N CYS A 248 -31.92 -8.33 15.16
CA CYS A 248 -33.38 -8.43 15.29
C CYS A 248 -33.87 -9.52 16.26
N LEU A 249 -32.97 -10.12 17.06
CA LEU A 249 -33.38 -10.86 18.26
C LEU A 249 -32.98 -10.01 19.46
N HIS A 250 -33.88 -9.19 19.97
CA HIS A 250 -34.01 -8.75 21.37
C HIS A 250 -35.45 -8.27 21.55
#